data_AF-M5BUS5-F1
#
_entry.id   AF-M5BUS5-F1
#
_cell.length_a   1.000
_cell.length_b   1.000
_cell.length_c   1.000
_cell.angle_alpha   90.00
_cell.angle_beta   90.00
_cell.angle_gamma   90.00
#
_symmetry.space_group_name_H-M   'P 1'
#
loop_
_entity.id
_entity.type
_entity.pdbx_description
1 polymer ?
#
loop_
_entity_poly.entity_id
_entity_poly.type
_entity_poly.pdbx_seq_one_letter_code
_entity_poly.pdbx_strand_id
1 'polypeptide(L)'
;MAMAIESSGGARQWPSGMAPIKLEYLIGDPFTSQRDIPDDDAAEGKTSNLPKKRPAEESAGAGDHVDSPLAQSGQKPDESEVPNGEDGEPVAKKQRIPASERRRLAKEARKEQKGANKARKFARVQDEVALCHGASRGEGCIDGEGCRFSHDIPHYLSTKAADLAFPLKESLLVDEPFVSPPEREPLSSSHPNIDKAAGCPNFACSGKCQSGFKCRYLGSHVELQESEAGDAFKLVEDEERYNKSKNDNLEFNFPSSGLQKALRTHKYPFPIADAYMTELSRLTNEDKSGQAIEPPLEAPHKTDEVDPEAQKDTPDVPLRASEKKRLRWQGMSYLAPLTTVGNLPFRRLCAGFGAQITCSEMALSQSLLQGANSEWSLVRRHPSERVYGVQVDAKSPANSSIGY
;
A
#
# COMPACT_ATOMS: atom_id res chain seq x y z
N MET A 1 18.15 5.05 71.13
CA MET A 1 18.05 4.01 70.07
C MET A 1 16.67 4.11 69.46
N ALA A 2 16.58 4.46 68.19
CA ALA A 2 15.35 4.39 67.40
C ALA A 2 15.70 3.60 66.13
N MET A 3 14.97 2.51 65.87
CA MET A 3 15.23 1.64 64.72
C MET A 3 14.64 2.24 63.46
N ALA A 4 15.41 2.28 62.38
CA ALA A 4 14.90 2.61 61.06
C ALA A 4 14.06 1.44 60.53
N ILE A 5 12.89 1.74 59.97
CA ILE A 5 12.03 0.77 59.30
C ILE A 5 12.36 0.84 57.81
N GLU A 6 13.01 -0.18 57.28
CA GLU A 6 13.22 -0.31 55.84
C GLU A 6 11.92 -0.78 55.16
N SER A 7 11.43 0.02 54.22
CA SER A 7 10.26 -0.33 53.40
C SER A 7 10.71 -1.09 52.16
N SER A 8 10.52 -2.40 52.15
CA SER A 8 10.82 -3.27 51.02
C SER A 8 9.82 -3.08 49.87
N GLY A 9 10.11 -2.15 48.96
CA GLY A 9 9.36 -1.94 47.72
C GLY A 9 9.56 -3.09 46.72
N GLY A 10 8.68 -4.09 46.74
CA GLY A 10 8.73 -5.23 45.83
C GLY A 10 8.51 -4.82 44.37
N ALA A 11 9.53 -5.01 43.53
CA ALA A 11 9.43 -4.81 42.09
C ALA A 11 8.50 -5.86 41.47
N ARG A 12 7.41 -5.43 40.82
CA ARG A 12 6.57 -6.33 40.02
C ARG A 12 7.39 -6.87 38.85
N GLN A 13 7.63 -8.16 38.84
CA GLN A 13 8.37 -8.83 37.77
C GLN A 13 7.42 -9.02 36.57
N TRP A 14 7.65 -8.25 35.51
CA TRP A 14 6.85 -8.33 34.28
C TRP A 14 7.17 -9.61 33.49
N PRO A 15 6.22 -10.16 32.71
CA PRO A 15 6.46 -11.31 31.85
C PRO A 15 7.62 -11.06 30.88
N SER A 16 8.40 -12.10 30.59
CA SER A 16 9.51 -12.02 29.66
C SER A 16 9.02 -11.58 28.27
N GLY A 17 9.57 -10.47 27.75
CA GLY A 17 9.13 -9.86 26.50
C GLY A 17 8.34 -8.55 26.66
N MET A 18 7.82 -8.23 27.85
CA MET A 18 7.20 -6.92 28.13
C MET A 18 8.22 -5.96 28.74
N ALA A 19 8.51 -4.85 28.04
CA ALA A 19 9.24 -3.73 28.59
C ALA A 19 8.24 -2.64 29.06
N PRO A 20 8.37 -2.10 30.28
CA PRO A 20 7.52 -1.01 30.73
C PRO A 20 7.80 0.25 29.90
N ILE A 21 6.74 0.93 29.46
CA ILE A 21 6.86 2.30 28.94
C ILE A 21 7.36 3.16 30.10
N LYS A 22 8.55 3.76 29.94
CA LYS A 22 9.08 4.67 30.95
C LYS A 22 8.16 5.89 31.08
N LEU A 23 8.00 6.39 32.30
CA LEU A 23 7.23 7.61 32.59
C LEU A 23 7.71 8.83 31.79
N GLU A 24 9.00 8.92 31.43
CA GLU A 24 9.55 9.98 30.56
C GLU A 24 9.00 9.99 29.12
N TYR A 25 8.35 8.91 28.67
CA TYR A 25 7.67 8.83 27.36
C TYR A 25 6.15 8.98 27.48
N LEU A 26 5.60 9.06 28.69
CA LEU A 26 4.19 9.35 28.93
C LEU A 26 4.01 10.86 29.03
N ILE A 27 3.87 11.53 27.89
CA ILE A 27 3.51 12.95 27.84
C ILE A 27 2.06 13.07 28.32
N GLY A 28 1.89 13.48 29.58
CA GLY A 28 0.58 13.80 30.14
C GLY A 28 0.03 15.07 29.50
N ASP A 29 -0.78 14.92 28.47
CA ASP A 29 -1.45 16.04 27.79
C ASP A 29 -2.67 16.53 28.60
N PRO A 30 -2.66 17.77 29.13
CA PRO A 30 -3.78 18.34 29.86
C PRO A 30 -5.06 18.54 29.02
N PHE A 31 -4.99 18.41 27.68
CA PHE A 31 -6.13 18.63 26.78
C PHE A 31 -6.97 17.37 26.48
N THR A 32 -6.67 16.23 27.09
CA THR A 32 -7.38 14.95 26.82
C THR A 32 -8.78 14.82 27.46
N SER A 33 -9.21 15.76 28.30
CA SER A 33 -10.44 15.65 29.10
C SER A 33 -11.77 15.72 28.32
N GLN A 34 -11.79 16.10 27.04
CA GLN A 34 -13.04 16.29 26.26
C GLN A 34 -12.92 15.94 24.76
N ARG A 35 -12.40 14.76 24.41
CA ARG A 35 -12.57 14.20 23.07
C ARG A 35 -12.98 12.74 23.14
N ASP A 36 -14.14 12.41 22.56
CA ASP A 36 -14.51 11.03 22.27
C ASP A 36 -13.53 10.48 21.22
N ILE A 37 -12.48 9.80 21.69
CA ILE A 37 -11.53 9.10 20.83
C ILE A 37 -12.29 7.89 20.24
N PRO A 38 -12.42 7.79 18.90
CA PRO A 38 -13.01 6.60 18.29
C PRO A 38 -12.16 5.37 18.62
N ASP A 39 -12.82 4.34 19.13
CA ASP A 39 -12.22 3.05 19.48
C ASP A 39 -11.54 2.41 18.25
N ASP A 40 -10.21 2.30 18.28
CA ASP A 40 -9.37 1.70 17.23
C ASP A 40 -9.19 0.18 17.43
N ASP A 41 -9.61 -0.37 18.58
CA ASP A 41 -9.54 -1.81 18.90
C ASP A 41 -10.65 -2.63 18.22
N ALA A 42 -11.36 -2.03 17.26
CA ALA A 42 -12.38 -2.65 16.40
C ALA A 42 -11.88 -3.85 15.55
N ALA A 43 -10.61 -4.22 15.67
CA ALA A 43 -10.01 -5.42 15.10
C ALA A 43 -10.30 -6.71 15.91
N GLU A 44 -10.59 -6.64 17.21
CA GLU A 44 -10.80 -7.84 18.06
C GLU A 44 -12.24 -8.40 18.01
N GLY A 45 -12.73 -8.62 16.79
CA GLY A 45 -14.05 -9.19 16.51
C GLY A 45 -14.12 -10.72 16.68
N LYS A 46 -14.38 -11.20 17.91
CA LYS A 46 -14.82 -12.56 18.31
C LYS A 46 -14.79 -13.67 17.23
N THR A 47 -13.74 -14.47 17.23
CA THR A 47 -13.61 -15.70 16.43
C THR A 47 -14.34 -16.89 17.08
N SER A 48 -15.65 -17.01 16.85
CA SER A 48 -16.40 -18.25 17.19
C SER A 48 -17.30 -18.70 16.03
N ASN A 49 -17.03 -19.90 15.50
CA ASN A 49 -17.70 -20.49 14.34
C ASN A 49 -19.19 -20.81 14.57
N LEU A 50 -20.01 -20.71 13.51
CA LEU A 50 -20.99 -21.71 13.02
C LEU A 50 -22.10 -21.06 12.15
N PRO A 51 -22.29 -21.43 10.87
CA PRO A 51 -23.43 -20.99 10.08
C PRO A 51 -24.66 -21.92 10.27
N LYS A 52 -25.73 -21.39 10.90
CA LYS A 52 -27.08 -22.00 10.82
C LYS A 52 -27.73 -21.71 9.45
N LYS A 53 -28.65 -22.58 9.03
CA LYS A 53 -29.08 -22.74 7.63
C LYS A 53 -30.53 -22.26 7.39
N ARG A 54 -30.70 -21.28 6.47
CA ARG A 54 -31.94 -20.94 5.69
C ARG A 54 -33.16 -20.41 6.49
N PRO A 55 -34.22 -19.86 5.84
CA PRO A 55 -34.52 -19.75 4.40
C PRO A 55 -34.67 -18.29 3.87
N ALA A 56 -35.16 -18.17 2.63
CA ALA A 56 -35.32 -16.93 1.87
C ALA A 56 -36.79 -16.50 1.76
N GLU A 57 -37.04 -15.23 1.42
CA GLU A 57 -38.28 -14.75 0.81
C GLU A 57 -37.99 -13.49 -0.05
N GLU A 58 -38.76 -13.31 -1.13
CA GLU A 58 -38.58 -12.26 -2.15
C GLU A 58 -39.49 -11.04 -1.91
N SER A 59 -39.09 -9.87 -2.40
CA SER A 59 -39.97 -9.04 -3.25
C SER A 59 -39.15 -8.01 -4.05
N ALA A 60 -39.71 -7.52 -5.15
CA ALA A 60 -38.97 -6.89 -6.25
C ALA A 60 -39.32 -5.40 -6.51
N GLY A 61 -38.53 -4.77 -7.38
CA GLY A 61 -38.70 -3.41 -7.92
C GLY A 61 -37.33 -2.85 -8.36
N ALA A 62 -36.86 -2.99 -9.62
CA ALA A 62 -37.35 -2.44 -10.88
C ALA A 62 -37.37 -0.89 -10.88
N GLY A 63 -36.74 -0.15 -11.82
CA GLY A 63 -35.78 -0.43 -12.90
C GLY A 63 -34.85 0.80 -13.03
N ASP A 64 -34.14 1.13 -14.12
CA ASP A 64 -33.77 0.49 -15.39
C ASP A 64 -32.51 1.24 -15.91
N HIS A 65 -31.52 0.60 -16.57
CA HIS A 65 -31.16 0.72 -18.01
C HIS A 65 -30.94 2.17 -18.58
N VAL A 66 -30.10 2.49 -19.57
CA VAL A 66 -29.10 1.85 -20.50
C VAL A 66 -28.10 2.96 -20.91
N ASP A 67 -26.88 2.78 -21.42
CA ASP A 67 -25.82 1.77 -21.24
C ASP A 67 -24.49 2.38 -21.80
N SER A 68 -23.54 1.61 -22.32
CA SER A 68 -22.34 2.06 -23.07
C SER A 68 -22.47 1.74 -24.58
N PRO A 69 -21.56 2.25 -25.44
CA PRO A 69 -21.04 1.40 -26.52
C PRO A 69 -19.49 1.33 -26.57
N LEU A 70 -19.00 0.34 -27.33
CA LEU A 70 -17.59 0.06 -27.63
C LEU A 70 -17.22 0.58 -29.04
N ALA A 71 -15.92 0.65 -29.36
CA ALA A 71 -15.42 0.36 -30.71
C ALA A 71 -13.92 -0.04 -30.74
N GLN A 72 -13.53 -0.62 -31.88
CA GLN A 72 -12.18 -0.95 -32.39
C GLN A 72 -11.60 -2.36 -32.06
N SER A 73 -10.89 -3.07 -32.97
CA SER A 73 -11.01 -3.37 -34.42
C SER A 73 -9.64 -3.87 -34.95
N GLY A 74 -9.63 -4.86 -35.87
CA GLY A 74 -8.43 -5.37 -36.56
C GLY A 74 -7.72 -6.53 -35.82
N GLN A 75 -7.05 -7.49 -36.48
CA GLN A 75 -6.96 -7.84 -37.92
C GLN A 75 -6.48 -9.31 -38.00
N LYS A 76 -6.80 -10.06 -39.07
CA LYS A 76 -6.33 -11.45 -39.28
C LYS A 76 -4.94 -11.47 -39.96
N PRO A 77 -4.21 -12.60 -39.85
CA PRO A 77 -3.90 -13.36 -41.08
C PRO A 77 -4.60 -14.73 -41.13
N ASP A 78 -4.49 -15.34 -42.31
CA ASP A 78 -5.11 -16.60 -42.71
C ASP A 78 -3.99 -17.58 -43.09
N GLU A 79 -4.11 -18.84 -42.66
CA GLU A 79 -3.46 -19.97 -43.32
C GLU A 79 -4.17 -21.28 -42.92
N SER A 80 -4.41 -22.13 -43.90
CA SER A 80 -5.38 -23.22 -43.87
C SER A 80 -4.71 -24.59 -43.91
N GLU A 81 -5.10 -25.52 -43.04
CA GLU A 81 -4.93 -26.95 -43.30
C GLU A 81 -5.93 -27.81 -42.51
N VAL A 82 -6.49 -28.83 -43.19
CA VAL A 82 -7.40 -29.88 -42.72
C VAL A 82 -7.36 -31.01 -43.76
N PRO A 83 -7.78 -32.26 -43.47
CA PRO A 83 -8.09 -32.89 -42.18
C PRO A 83 -7.39 -34.26 -42.01
N ASN A 84 -7.51 -34.86 -40.82
CA ASN A 84 -8.02 -36.23 -40.64
C ASN A 84 -8.36 -36.45 -39.16
N GLY A 85 -9.34 -37.29 -38.85
CA GLY A 85 -9.80 -37.54 -37.48
C GLY A 85 -9.79 -39.02 -37.14
N GLU A 86 -10.14 -39.33 -35.89
CA GLU A 86 -11.02 -40.44 -35.49
C GLU A 86 -11.31 -40.36 -33.96
N ASP A 87 -12.60 -40.44 -33.63
CA ASP A 87 -13.27 -40.95 -32.42
C ASP A 87 -12.82 -40.60 -30.97
N GLY A 88 -13.77 -40.11 -30.14
CA GLY A 88 -13.68 -40.18 -28.67
C GLY A 88 -14.45 -39.12 -27.83
N GLU A 89 -15.70 -39.43 -27.44
CA GLU A 89 -16.55 -38.81 -26.40
C GLU A 89 -16.94 -37.29 -26.42
N PRO A 90 -18.21 -36.95 -26.06
CA PRO A 90 -18.70 -35.57 -26.06
C PRO A 90 -18.39 -34.82 -24.75
N VAL A 91 -17.41 -33.93 -24.75
CA VAL A 91 -17.18 -32.99 -23.64
C VAL A 91 -18.40 -32.08 -23.44
N ALA A 92 -19.00 -32.15 -22.26
CA ALA A 92 -20.16 -31.35 -21.88
C ALA A 92 -19.89 -29.85 -22.09
N LYS A 93 -20.70 -29.20 -22.93
CA LYS A 93 -20.59 -27.77 -23.24
C LYS A 93 -20.80 -26.94 -21.97
N LYS A 94 -19.71 -26.48 -21.34
CA LYS A 94 -19.75 -25.47 -20.26
C LYS A 94 -20.58 -24.28 -20.74
N GLN A 95 -21.75 -24.09 -20.12
CA GLN A 95 -22.66 -23.03 -20.50
C GLN A 95 -21.95 -21.67 -20.38
N ARG A 96 -22.03 -20.86 -21.44
CA ARG A 96 -21.44 -19.51 -21.45
C ARG A 96 -22.23 -18.61 -20.50
N ILE A 97 -21.75 -18.47 -19.27
CA ILE A 97 -22.28 -17.51 -18.28
C ILE A 97 -22.37 -16.12 -18.94
N PRO A 98 -23.55 -15.46 -18.94
CA PRO A 98 -23.73 -14.17 -19.58
C PRO A 98 -22.83 -13.10 -18.95
N ALA A 99 -22.45 -12.09 -19.75
CA ALA A 99 -21.47 -11.08 -19.35
C ALA A 99 -21.89 -10.26 -18.12
N SER A 100 -23.20 -10.02 -17.97
CA SER A 100 -23.82 -9.37 -16.81
C SER A 100 -23.59 -10.16 -15.51
N GLU A 101 -23.84 -11.47 -15.54
CA GLU A 101 -23.65 -12.35 -14.39
C GLU A 101 -22.18 -12.54 -14.05
N ARG A 102 -21.31 -12.69 -15.06
CA ARG A 102 -19.84 -12.68 -14.84
C ARG A 102 -19.37 -11.39 -14.18
N ARG A 103 -19.95 -10.23 -14.54
CA ARG A 103 -19.67 -8.92 -13.93
C ARG A 103 -20.24 -8.81 -12.51
N ARG A 104 -21.39 -9.44 -12.22
CA ARG A 104 -21.96 -9.52 -10.85
C ARG A 104 -21.06 -10.36 -9.94
N LEU A 105 -20.73 -11.58 -10.35
CA LEU A 105 -19.86 -12.50 -9.61
C LEU A 105 -18.47 -11.89 -9.37
N ALA A 106 -17.88 -11.21 -10.34
CA ALA A 106 -16.62 -10.48 -10.16
C ALA A 106 -16.73 -9.30 -9.17
N LYS A 107 -17.90 -8.64 -9.10
CA LYS A 107 -18.17 -7.55 -8.14
C LYS A 107 -18.44 -8.09 -6.72
N GLU A 108 -19.00 -9.28 -6.61
CA GLU A 108 -19.24 -10.01 -5.35
C GLU A 108 -17.93 -10.56 -4.78
N ALA A 109 -17.13 -11.29 -5.57
CA ALA A 109 -15.79 -11.72 -5.18
C ALA A 109 -14.89 -10.53 -4.76
N ARG A 110 -14.98 -9.39 -5.47
CA ARG A 110 -14.26 -8.14 -5.10
C ARG A 110 -14.84 -7.42 -3.87
N LYS A 111 -16.02 -7.79 -3.38
CA LYS A 111 -16.54 -7.36 -2.05
C LYS A 111 -16.04 -8.28 -0.94
N GLU A 112 -15.94 -9.58 -1.20
CA GLU A 112 -15.41 -10.58 -0.26
C GLU A 112 -13.91 -10.37 -0.03
N GLN A 113 -13.14 -10.08 -1.09
CA GLN A 113 -11.71 -9.74 -1.01
C GLN A 113 -11.38 -8.38 -0.37
N LYS A 114 -12.38 -7.60 0.11
CA LYS A 114 -12.12 -6.35 0.85
C LYS A 114 -11.92 -6.66 2.33
N GLY A 115 -10.73 -6.31 2.84
CA GLY A 115 -10.32 -6.50 4.23
C GLY A 115 -11.22 -5.80 5.27
N ALA A 116 -10.90 -6.02 6.54
CA ALA A 116 -11.76 -5.68 7.69
C ALA A 116 -12.13 -4.18 7.80
N ASN A 117 -11.32 -3.27 7.28
CA ASN A 117 -11.49 -1.82 7.35
C ASN A 117 -12.62 -1.25 6.46
N LYS A 118 -13.85 -1.77 6.61
CA LYS A 118 -15.03 -1.39 5.81
C LYS A 118 -15.72 -0.11 6.29
N ALA A 119 -15.46 0.33 7.52
CA ALA A 119 -16.06 1.54 8.11
C ALA A 119 -15.37 2.86 7.72
N ARG A 120 -14.11 2.82 7.27
CA ARG A 120 -13.32 4.03 6.95
C ARG A 120 -13.87 4.71 5.68
N LYS A 121 -14.59 5.82 5.86
CA LYS A 121 -15.06 6.69 4.76
C LYS A 121 -14.02 7.77 4.48
N PHE A 122 -13.21 7.59 3.43
CA PHE A 122 -12.33 8.65 2.95
C PHE A 122 -13.13 9.66 2.11
N ALA A 123 -13.04 10.94 2.47
CA ALA A 123 -13.55 12.02 1.64
C ALA A 123 -12.82 12.02 0.29
N ARG A 124 -13.55 12.22 -0.81
CA ARG A 124 -12.98 12.34 -2.15
C ARG A 124 -13.23 13.76 -2.64
N VAL A 125 -12.18 14.56 -2.68
CA VAL A 125 -12.20 15.87 -3.34
C VAL A 125 -11.97 15.65 -4.82
N GLN A 126 -12.77 16.30 -5.66
CA GLN A 126 -12.64 16.31 -7.12
C GLN A 126 -12.82 17.75 -7.59
N ASP A 127 -12.03 18.15 -8.58
CA ASP A 127 -12.23 19.42 -9.27
C ASP A 127 -13.49 19.32 -10.14
N GLU A 128 -14.19 20.44 -10.35
CA GLU A 128 -15.39 20.51 -11.19
C GLU A 128 -15.09 20.12 -12.65
N VAL A 129 -13.97 20.61 -13.16
CA VAL A 129 -13.47 20.31 -14.51
C VAL A 129 -12.45 19.18 -14.44
N ALA A 130 -12.82 18.00 -14.96
CA ALA A 130 -11.93 16.86 -15.10
C ALA A 130 -10.93 17.08 -16.25
N LEU A 131 -9.86 17.84 -15.99
CA LEU A 131 -8.79 18.12 -16.95
C LEU A 131 -7.98 16.84 -17.29
N CYS A 132 -7.57 16.68 -18.54
CA CYS A 132 -6.76 15.56 -19.03
C CYS A 132 -5.41 15.45 -18.30
N HIS A 133 -4.81 14.25 -18.23
CA HIS A 133 -3.51 14.07 -17.59
C HIS A 133 -2.36 14.70 -18.39
N GLY A 134 -2.33 14.49 -19.72
CA GLY A 134 -1.33 15.10 -20.61
C GLY A 134 -1.40 16.62 -20.55
N ALA A 135 -2.56 17.20 -20.87
CA ALA A 135 -2.75 18.65 -20.81
C ALA A 135 -2.45 19.23 -19.42
N SER A 136 -2.79 18.54 -18.33
CA SER A 136 -2.44 19.01 -16.97
C SER A 136 -0.94 19.11 -16.72
N ARG A 137 -0.10 18.39 -17.47
CA ARG A 137 1.37 18.44 -17.41
C ARG A 137 1.99 19.37 -18.46
N GLY A 138 1.19 20.05 -19.28
CA GLY A 138 1.68 20.77 -20.47
C GLY A 138 2.15 19.83 -21.60
N GLU A 139 1.76 18.55 -21.55
CA GLU A 139 2.17 17.51 -22.49
C GLU A 139 1.02 17.16 -23.46
N GLY A 140 1.36 16.62 -24.64
CA GLY A 140 0.37 16.19 -25.62
C GLY A 140 -0.54 15.06 -25.09
N CYS A 141 -1.82 15.09 -25.45
CA CYS A 141 -2.74 14.00 -25.15
C CYS A 141 -2.57 12.86 -26.15
N ILE A 142 -2.42 11.62 -25.64
CA ILE A 142 -2.34 10.41 -26.46
C ILE A 142 -3.65 10.15 -27.23
N ASP A 143 -4.80 10.50 -26.63
CA ASP A 143 -6.13 10.31 -27.22
C ASP A 143 -6.53 11.45 -28.19
N GLY A 144 -5.73 12.52 -28.28
CA GLY A 144 -6.00 13.69 -29.12
C GLY A 144 -7.38 14.31 -28.88
N GLU A 145 -8.09 14.62 -29.97
CA GLU A 145 -9.45 15.17 -29.94
C GLU A 145 -10.50 14.17 -29.43
N GLY A 146 -10.19 12.87 -29.40
CA GLY A 146 -11.07 11.83 -28.86
C GLY A 146 -11.04 11.70 -27.34
N CYS A 147 -10.28 12.56 -26.64
CA CYS A 147 -10.14 12.46 -25.19
C CYS A 147 -11.45 12.79 -24.46
N ARG A 148 -11.79 11.97 -23.47
CA ARG A 148 -12.95 12.19 -22.58
C ARG A 148 -12.78 13.37 -21.61
N PHE A 149 -11.55 13.84 -21.42
CA PHE A 149 -11.19 14.84 -20.41
C PHE A 149 -10.97 16.22 -21.06
N SER A 150 -11.15 17.30 -20.29
CA SER A 150 -10.95 18.64 -20.82
C SER A 150 -9.49 18.90 -21.20
N HIS A 151 -9.29 19.68 -22.26
CA HIS A 151 -8.00 20.26 -22.67
C HIS A 151 -7.96 21.79 -22.50
N ASP A 152 -9.06 22.40 -22.05
CA ASP A 152 -9.16 23.83 -21.81
C ASP A 152 -8.48 24.21 -20.48
N ILE A 153 -7.24 24.72 -20.58
CA ILE A 153 -6.46 25.17 -19.42
C ILE A 153 -7.05 26.45 -18.80
N PRO A 154 -7.37 27.53 -19.55
CA PRO A 154 -8.03 28.71 -18.97
C PRO A 154 -9.32 28.41 -18.20
N HIS A 155 -10.21 27.57 -18.74
CA HIS A 155 -11.46 27.19 -18.06
C HIS A 155 -11.23 26.30 -16.82
N TYR A 156 -10.26 25.38 -16.88
CA TYR A 156 -9.85 24.65 -15.68
C TYR A 156 -9.28 25.59 -14.61
N LEU A 157 -8.43 26.54 -14.99
CA LEU A 157 -7.79 27.46 -14.05
C LEU A 157 -8.76 28.50 -13.46
N SER A 158 -9.89 28.82 -14.10
CA SER A 158 -10.91 29.69 -13.50
C SER A 158 -11.84 28.96 -12.51
N THR A 159 -12.03 27.65 -12.67
CA THR A 159 -12.82 26.80 -11.73
C THR A 159 -11.97 26.16 -10.63
N LYS A 160 -10.64 26.07 -10.81
CA LYS A 160 -9.69 25.54 -9.83
C LYS A 160 -9.73 26.34 -8.52
N ALA A 161 -9.85 25.63 -7.39
CA ALA A 161 -9.79 26.24 -6.07
C ALA A 161 -8.49 27.04 -5.82
N ALA A 162 -8.56 28.07 -4.97
CA ALA A 162 -7.40 28.91 -4.61
C ALA A 162 -6.21 28.09 -4.12
N ASP A 163 -4.98 28.45 -4.50
CA ASP A 163 -3.77 27.78 -4.04
C ASP A 163 -3.64 27.78 -2.51
N LEU A 164 -2.97 26.74 -2.01
CA LEU A 164 -2.58 26.55 -0.63
C LEU A 164 -1.26 27.27 -0.40
N ALA A 165 -1.14 27.98 0.71
CA ALA A 165 0.13 28.46 1.21
C ALA A 165 0.63 27.55 2.33
N PHE A 166 1.92 27.21 2.33
CA PHE A 166 2.54 26.54 3.48
C PHE A 166 3.03 27.60 4.46
N PRO A 167 2.67 27.55 5.75
CA PRO A 167 3.11 28.56 6.71
C PRO A 167 4.62 28.50 6.88
N LEU A 168 5.27 29.66 6.76
CA LEU A 168 6.68 29.83 7.10
C LEU A 168 6.87 29.67 8.61
N LYS A 169 8.09 29.36 9.06
CA LYS A 169 8.36 29.13 10.50
C LYS A 169 8.08 30.39 11.33
N GLU A 170 8.32 31.54 10.74
CA GLU A 170 8.11 32.89 11.28
C GLU A 170 6.62 33.22 11.43
N SER A 171 5.75 32.48 10.72
CA SER A 171 4.30 32.63 10.75
C SER A 171 3.62 31.75 11.79
N LEU A 172 4.37 30.86 12.46
CA LEU A 172 3.87 30.03 13.56
C LEU A 172 3.82 30.86 14.85
N LEU A 173 2.67 30.86 15.49
CA LEU A 173 2.40 31.57 16.74
C LEU A 173 2.35 30.58 17.90
N VAL A 174 2.73 31.03 19.10
CA VAL A 174 2.65 30.22 20.34
C VAL A 174 1.22 30.11 20.84
N ASP A 175 0.41 31.15 20.56
CA ASP A 175 -0.99 31.28 20.98
C ASP A 175 -1.93 31.25 19.75
N GLU A 176 -3.23 31.03 19.99
CA GLU A 176 -4.26 31.02 18.95
C GLU A 176 -4.23 32.32 18.12
N PRO A 177 -4.24 32.27 16.76
CA PRO A 177 -4.60 31.14 15.88
C PRO A 177 -3.49 30.11 15.59
N PHE A 178 -2.34 30.13 16.28
CA PHE A 178 -1.14 29.29 16.08
C PHE A 178 -0.44 29.41 14.72
N VAL A 179 -1.11 29.99 13.73
CA VAL A 179 -0.59 30.29 12.39
C VAL A 179 -1.16 31.61 11.93
N SER A 180 -0.30 32.57 11.60
CA SER A 180 -0.66 33.73 10.78
C SER A 180 -0.55 33.32 9.31
N PRO A 181 -1.63 33.31 8.51
CA PRO A 181 -1.51 33.03 7.08
C PRO A 181 -0.54 34.05 6.42
N PRO A 182 0.35 33.63 5.51
CA PRO A 182 1.13 34.58 4.72
C PRO A 182 0.19 35.42 3.86
N GLU A 183 0.61 36.66 3.56
CA GLU A 183 -0.10 37.50 2.61
C GLU A 183 -0.13 36.83 1.24
N ARG A 184 -1.30 36.85 0.58
CA ARG A 184 -1.48 36.24 -0.73
C ARG A 184 -1.02 37.18 -1.82
N GLU A 185 -0.19 36.67 -2.73
CA GLU A 185 0.29 37.41 -3.90
C GLU A 185 -0.35 36.82 -5.16
N PRO A 186 -1.56 37.28 -5.57
CA PRO A 186 -2.23 36.72 -6.73
C PRO A 186 -1.37 36.86 -8.00
N LEU A 187 -1.35 35.81 -8.83
CA LEU A 187 -0.56 35.77 -10.07
C LEU A 187 -0.93 36.94 -11.00
N SER A 188 -2.23 37.16 -11.19
CA SER A 188 -2.84 38.30 -11.89
C SER A 188 -4.22 38.61 -11.31
N SER A 189 -4.77 39.78 -11.62
CA SER A 189 -6.13 40.18 -11.23
C SER A 189 -7.22 39.32 -11.89
N SER A 190 -6.96 38.75 -13.08
CA SER A 190 -7.84 37.78 -13.74
C SER A 190 -7.87 36.41 -13.03
N HIS A 191 -6.81 36.07 -12.28
CA HIS A 191 -6.64 34.76 -11.64
C HIS A 191 -6.19 34.87 -10.16
N PRO A 192 -7.05 35.41 -9.27
CA PRO A 192 -6.74 35.58 -7.84
C PRO A 192 -6.65 34.26 -7.06
N ASN A 193 -6.98 33.14 -7.69
CA ASN A 193 -6.90 31.79 -7.16
C ASN A 193 -5.51 31.13 -7.35
N ILE A 194 -4.60 31.76 -8.08
CA ILE A 194 -3.21 31.30 -8.24
C ILE A 194 -2.32 32.25 -7.44
N ASP A 195 -1.52 31.71 -6.50
CA ASP A 195 -0.77 32.51 -5.52
C ASP A 195 0.73 32.35 -5.74
N LYS A 196 1.42 33.43 -6.13
CA LYS A 196 2.87 33.46 -6.40
C LYS A 196 3.69 33.08 -5.16
N ALA A 197 3.20 33.40 -3.96
CA ALA A 197 3.85 33.03 -2.70
C ALA A 197 3.73 31.53 -2.37
N ALA A 198 2.88 30.77 -3.07
CA ALA A 198 2.65 29.34 -2.83
C ALA A 198 3.80 28.46 -3.32
N GLY A 199 4.87 28.35 -2.51
CA GLY A 199 6.03 27.48 -2.77
C GLY A 199 5.67 25.99 -2.82
N CYS A 200 5.70 25.38 -4.01
CA CYS A 200 5.44 23.96 -4.21
C CYS A 200 6.64 23.10 -3.75
N PRO A 201 6.48 22.20 -2.76
CA PRO A 201 7.59 21.36 -2.29
C PRO A 201 8.14 20.44 -3.39
N ASN A 202 7.27 19.91 -4.25
CA ASN A 202 7.69 19.04 -5.36
C ASN A 202 8.55 19.80 -6.37
N PHE A 203 8.15 21.01 -6.77
CA PHE A 203 8.93 21.86 -7.68
C PHE A 203 10.24 22.31 -7.04
N ALA A 204 10.21 22.74 -5.77
CA ALA A 204 11.40 23.15 -5.04
C ALA A 204 12.46 22.03 -4.95
N CYS A 205 12.05 20.77 -4.78
CA CYS A 205 12.95 19.62 -4.75
C CYS A 205 13.40 19.15 -6.14
N SER A 206 12.49 19.06 -7.12
CA SER A 206 12.71 18.34 -8.39
C SER A 206 12.84 19.21 -9.62
N GLY A 207 12.59 20.52 -9.53
CA GLY A 207 12.59 21.43 -10.69
C GLY A 207 11.41 21.24 -11.66
N LYS A 208 10.56 20.20 -11.50
CA LYS A 208 9.38 19.96 -12.34
C LYS A 208 8.25 19.31 -11.55
N CYS A 209 7.12 20.00 -11.42
CA CYS A 209 5.96 19.47 -10.70
C CYS A 209 5.15 18.49 -11.57
N GLN A 210 5.11 17.20 -11.21
CA GLN A 210 4.32 16.19 -11.94
C GLN A 210 2.80 16.43 -11.93
N SER A 211 2.30 17.27 -11.03
CA SER A 211 0.89 17.70 -11.00
C SER A 211 0.58 18.80 -12.02
N GLY A 212 1.60 19.52 -12.52
CA GLY A 212 1.46 20.65 -13.44
C GLY A 212 0.33 21.61 -13.03
N PHE A 213 -0.57 21.96 -13.96
CA PHE A 213 -1.68 22.89 -13.71
C PHE A 213 -2.64 22.46 -12.58
N LYS A 214 -2.70 21.17 -12.23
CA LYS A 214 -3.49 20.65 -11.10
C LYS A 214 -2.82 20.84 -9.74
N CYS A 215 -1.61 21.38 -9.70
CA CYS A 215 -0.92 21.63 -8.44
C CYS A 215 -1.74 22.58 -7.55
N ARG A 216 -1.75 22.30 -6.24
CA ARG A 216 -2.36 23.17 -5.22
C ARG A 216 -1.41 24.27 -4.72
N TYR A 217 -0.22 24.38 -5.33
CA TYR A 217 0.83 25.35 -5.08
C TYR A 217 1.34 25.89 -6.44
N LEU A 218 0.39 26.18 -7.35
CA LEU A 218 0.67 26.37 -8.78
C LEU A 218 1.50 27.63 -9.05
N GLY A 219 1.26 28.73 -8.31
CA GLY A 219 1.91 30.02 -8.57
C GLY A 219 3.44 30.02 -8.51
N SER A 220 4.07 29.08 -7.80
CA SER A 220 5.54 28.93 -7.79
C SER A 220 6.14 28.30 -9.05
N HIS A 221 5.33 27.73 -9.94
CA HIS A 221 5.81 27.03 -11.14
C HIS A 221 4.89 27.22 -12.36
N VAL A 222 4.18 28.36 -12.42
CA VAL A 222 3.44 28.80 -13.60
C VAL A 222 3.81 30.24 -13.93
N GLU A 223 3.95 30.53 -15.22
CA GLU A 223 4.11 31.86 -15.77
C GLU A 223 2.84 32.21 -16.57
N LEU A 224 2.34 33.44 -16.39
CA LEU A 224 1.29 34.01 -17.23
C LEU A 224 1.97 34.82 -18.34
N GLN A 225 1.66 34.48 -19.58
CA GLN A 225 2.06 35.22 -20.77
C GLN A 225 0.82 35.93 -21.30
N GLU A 226 0.69 37.21 -20.96
CA GLU A 226 -0.38 38.08 -21.42
C GLU A 226 -0.21 38.37 -22.92
N SER A 227 -1.26 38.18 -23.72
CA SER A 227 -1.24 38.45 -25.16
C SER A 227 -2.55 39.10 -25.61
N GLU A 228 -2.52 39.82 -26.73
CA GLU A 228 -3.74 40.42 -27.32
C GLU A 228 -4.81 39.38 -27.71
N ALA A 229 -4.43 38.10 -27.81
CA ALA A 229 -5.34 36.98 -28.08
C ALA A 229 -5.85 36.26 -26.81
N GLY A 230 -5.39 36.65 -25.62
CA GLY A 230 -5.78 36.10 -24.32
C GLY A 230 -4.62 35.65 -23.44
N ASP A 231 -4.96 35.31 -22.19
CA ASP A 231 -4.04 34.85 -21.13
C ASP A 231 -3.52 33.42 -21.43
N ALA A 232 -2.23 33.29 -21.71
CA ALA A 232 -1.58 32.00 -21.97
C ALA A 232 -0.75 31.54 -20.75
N PHE A 233 -1.06 30.36 -20.20
CA PHE A 233 -0.35 29.81 -19.05
C PHE A 233 0.73 28.82 -19.47
N LYS A 234 1.95 29.01 -18.96
CA LYS A 234 3.09 28.12 -19.21
C LYS A 234 3.61 27.55 -17.90
N LEU A 235 3.85 26.24 -17.84
CA LEU A 235 4.54 25.63 -16.70
C LEU A 235 6.04 25.95 -16.76
N VAL A 236 6.59 26.34 -15.61
CA VAL A 236 8.03 26.61 -15.45
C VAL A 236 8.74 25.32 -15.10
N GLU A 237 9.93 25.11 -15.67
CA GLU A 237 10.77 23.92 -15.44
C GLU A 237 12.22 24.34 -15.20
N ASP A 238 12.80 23.89 -14.09
CA ASP A 238 14.23 24.03 -13.76
C ASP A 238 14.93 22.74 -14.23
N GLU A 239 15.39 22.75 -15.48
CA GLU A 239 16.04 21.62 -16.15
C GLU A 239 17.31 21.13 -15.43
N GLU A 240 18.10 22.02 -14.83
CA GLU A 240 19.31 21.62 -14.12
C GLU A 240 18.94 20.82 -12.86
N ARG A 241 18.00 21.34 -12.06
CA ARG A 241 17.51 20.66 -10.86
C ARG A 241 16.75 19.38 -11.21
N TYR A 242 16.01 19.36 -12.31
CA TYR A 242 15.31 18.17 -12.77
C TYR A 242 16.27 17.06 -13.21
N ASN A 243 17.28 17.39 -14.01
CA ASN A 243 18.30 16.41 -14.40
C ASN A 243 19.14 15.92 -13.20
N LYS A 244 19.41 16.78 -12.21
CA LYS A 244 20.03 16.37 -10.94
C LYS A 244 19.12 15.45 -10.12
N SER A 245 17.87 15.86 -9.86
CA SER A 245 16.89 15.08 -9.08
C SER A 245 16.51 13.75 -9.72
N LYS A 246 16.67 13.62 -11.05
CA LYS A 246 16.47 12.38 -11.79
C LYS A 246 17.63 11.39 -11.61
N ASN A 247 18.83 11.88 -11.33
CA ASN A 247 20.03 11.08 -11.10
C ASN A 247 20.26 10.73 -9.61
N ASP A 248 19.73 11.54 -8.69
CA ASP A 248 19.59 11.16 -7.28
C ASP A 248 18.63 9.97 -7.16
N ASN A 249 19.18 8.78 -6.90
CA ASN A 249 18.39 7.56 -6.66
C ASN A 249 17.69 7.65 -5.30
N LEU A 250 16.53 8.30 -5.29
CA LEU A 250 15.69 8.53 -4.11
C LEU A 250 15.19 7.23 -3.47
N GLU A 251 15.06 6.14 -4.24
CA GLU A 251 14.51 4.87 -3.77
C GLU A 251 15.37 3.67 -4.21
N PHE A 252 15.48 2.67 -3.33
CA PHE A 252 16.09 1.37 -3.58
C PHE A 252 15.04 0.24 -3.47
N ASN A 253 15.46 -0.98 -3.81
CA ASN A 253 14.66 -2.20 -3.80
C ASN A 253 13.53 -2.23 -4.85
N PHE A 254 13.71 -1.56 -5.99
CA PHE A 254 12.86 -1.79 -7.15
C PHE A 254 12.99 -3.25 -7.62
N PRO A 255 11.88 -3.94 -7.94
CA PRO A 255 11.94 -5.26 -8.55
C PRO A 255 12.63 -5.18 -9.92
N SER A 256 13.44 -6.19 -10.26
CA SER A 256 14.08 -6.24 -11.57
C SER A 256 13.05 -6.35 -12.70
N SER A 257 13.41 -5.86 -13.89
CA SER A 257 12.52 -5.88 -15.05
C SER A 257 12.07 -7.31 -15.37
N GLY A 258 10.75 -7.51 -15.45
CA GLY A 258 10.15 -8.82 -15.68
C GLY A 258 9.95 -9.71 -14.44
N LEU A 259 10.55 -9.42 -13.27
CA LEU A 259 10.38 -10.23 -12.05
C LEU A 259 8.90 -10.42 -11.68
N GLN A 260 8.16 -9.32 -11.55
CA GLN A 260 6.72 -9.36 -11.25
C GLN A 260 5.86 -10.01 -12.35
N LYS A 261 6.39 -10.20 -13.57
CA LYS A 261 5.75 -10.97 -14.63
C LYS A 261 6.05 -12.47 -14.48
N ALA A 262 7.29 -12.83 -14.16
CA ALA A 262 7.67 -14.21 -13.86
C ALA A 262 6.90 -14.76 -12.64
N LEU A 263 6.83 -13.97 -11.56
CA LEU A 263 6.02 -14.26 -10.36
C LEU A 263 4.54 -14.49 -10.71
N ARG A 264 3.88 -13.52 -11.37
CA ARG A 264 2.47 -13.65 -11.81
C ARG A 264 2.18 -14.79 -12.78
N THR A 265 3.18 -15.28 -13.50
CA THR A 265 3.03 -16.41 -14.44
C THR A 265 3.53 -17.73 -13.84
N HIS A 266 3.89 -17.75 -12.55
CA HIS A 266 4.44 -18.91 -11.84
C HIS A 266 5.70 -19.50 -12.53
N LYS A 267 6.47 -18.64 -13.22
CA LYS A 267 7.72 -18.99 -13.94
C LYS A 267 8.99 -18.63 -13.17
N TYR A 268 8.87 -17.99 -12.01
CA TYR A 268 10.01 -17.71 -11.15
C TYR A 268 10.40 -18.97 -10.37
N PRO A 269 11.67 -19.43 -10.41
CA PRO A 269 12.10 -20.63 -9.70
C PRO A 269 12.34 -20.33 -8.21
N PHE A 270 11.93 -21.24 -7.32
CA PHE A 270 12.12 -21.10 -5.88
C PHE A 270 12.94 -22.28 -5.30
N PRO A 271 14.21 -22.46 -5.71
CA PRO A 271 14.97 -23.69 -5.43
C PRO A 271 15.10 -24.02 -3.95
N ILE A 272 15.20 -23.01 -3.08
CA ILE A 272 15.26 -23.19 -1.62
C ILE A 272 13.91 -23.69 -1.08
N ALA A 273 12.80 -23.10 -1.53
CA ALA A 273 11.47 -23.50 -1.08
C ALA A 273 11.05 -24.86 -1.66
N ASP A 274 11.40 -25.15 -2.91
CA ASP A 274 11.16 -26.46 -3.54
C ASP A 274 11.92 -27.57 -2.79
N ALA A 275 13.19 -27.34 -2.42
CA ALA A 275 13.95 -28.26 -1.59
C ALA A 275 13.35 -28.42 -0.19
N TYR A 276 12.96 -27.32 0.47
CA TYR A 276 12.34 -27.33 1.79
C TYR A 276 11.00 -28.06 1.82
N MET A 277 10.11 -27.80 0.85
CA MET A 277 8.84 -28.51 0.72
C MET A 277 9.05 -30.01 0.44
N THR A 278 10.11 -30.38 -0.28
CA THR A 278 10.46 -31.80 -0.50
C THR A 278 10.92 -32.48 0.78
N GLU A 279 11.72 -31.80 1.60
CA GLU A 279 12.16 -32.33 2.90
C GLU A 279 11.01 -32.39 3.92
N LEU A 280 10.11 -31.39 3.95
CA LEU A 280 8.88 -31.47 4.74
C LEU A 280 8.03 -32.68 4.35
N SER A 281 7.78 -32.87 3.04
CA SER A 281 7.05 -34.04 2.54
C SER A 281 7.67 -35.37 2.97
N ARG A 282 9.02 -35.44 3.01
CA ARG A 282 9.77 -36.61 3.48
C ARG A 282 9.64 -36.84 4.99
N LEU A 283 9.45 -35.79 5.78
CA LEU A 283 9.31 -35.85 7.24
C LEU A 283 7.87 -36.16 7.68
N THR A 284 6.86 -35.68 6.96
CA THR A 284 5.45 -35.95 7.29
C THR A 284 4.87 -37.19 6.60
N ASN A 285 5.59 -37.79 5.64
CA ASN A 285 5.06 -38.78 4.69
C ASN A 285 3.87 -38.25 3.86
N GLU A 286 3.77 -36.92 3.65
CA GLU A 286 2.69 -36.30 2.90
C GLU A 286 3.23 -35.61 1.63
N ASP A 287 2.48 -35.64 0.54
CA ASP A 287 2.81 -34.95 -0.70
C ASP A 287 2.64 -33.43 -0.59
N LYS A 288 2.93 -32.69 -1.68
CA LYS A 288 2.77 -31.23 -1.72
C LYS A 288 1.31 -30.73 -1.52
N SER A 289 0.33 -31.63 -1.43
CA SER A 289 -1.08 -31.35 -1.15
C SER A 289 -1.56 -31.80 0.24
N GLY A 290 -0.70 -32.46 1.04
CA GLY A 290 -1.06 -33.02 2.34
C GLY A 290 -1.66 -34.44 2.27
N GLN A 291 -1.44 -35.18 1.17
CA GLN A 291 -1.91 -36.56 1.01
C GLN A 291 -0.78 -37.55 1.30
N ALA A 292 -1.07 -38.63 2.03
CA ALA A 292 -0.05 -39.63 2.38
C ALA A 292 0.61 -40.23 1.13
N ILE A 293 1.95 -40.29 1.13
CA ILE A 293 2.75 -40.94 0.09
C ILE A 293 2.84 -42.43 0.44
N GLU A 294 2.32 -43.29 -0.43
CA GLU A 294 2.55 -44.74 -0.34
C GLU A 294 3.78 -45.16 -1.18
N PRO A 295 4.60 -46.12 -0.71
CA PRO A 295 4.52 -46.82 0.58
C PRO A 295 5.11 -45.99 1.75
N PRO A 296 4.65 -46.20 3.01
CA PRO A 296 5.11 -45.42 4.15
C PRO A 296 6.59 -45.69 4.50
N LEU A 297 7.35 -44.62 4.80
CA LEU A 297 8.53 -44.72 5.65
C LEU A 297 8.06 -44.86 7.11
N GLU A 298 8.77 -45.67 7.92
CA GLU A 298 8.35 -46.08 9.27
C GLU A 298 7.84 -44.90 10.12
N ALA A 299 6.54 -44.93 10.45
CA ALA A 299 5.90 -43.87 11.22
C ALA A 299 6.36 -43.92 12.69
N PRO A 300 6.64 -42.77 13.34
CA PRO A 300 6.81 -42.73 14.78
C PRO A 300 5.52 -43.17 15.46
N HIS A 301 5.63 -44.01 16.50
CA HIS A 301 4.49 -44.50 17.27
C HIS A 301 3.65 -43.35 17.84
N LYS A 302 2.47 -43.10 17.27
CA LYS A 302 1.45 -42.26 17.90
C LYS A 302 0.75 -43.07 18.99
N THR A 303 0.82 -42.58 20.21
CA THR A 303 -0.03 -42.99 21.33
C THR A 303 -1.22 -42.02 21.43
N ASP A 304 -2.44 -42.54 21.62
CA ASP A 304 -3.69 -41.75 21.64
C ASP A 304 -3.90 -40.90 22.91
N GLU A 305 -2.83 -40.50 23.59
CA GLU A 305 -2.91 -39.55 24.70
C GLU A 305 -2.85 -38.12 24.18
N VAL A 306 -3.74 -37.25 24.69
CA VAL A 306 -3.75 -35.83 24.35
C VAL A 306 -2.52 -35.19 24.97
N ASP A 307 -1.49 -35.00 24.15
CA ASP A 307 -0.21 -34.41 24.56
C ASP A 307 -0.43 -33.02 25.21
N PRO A 308 -0.16 -32.86 26.53
CA PRO A 308 -0.28 -31.57 27.20
C PRO A 308 0.78 -30.55 26.73
N GLU A 309 1.73 -30.98 25.91
CA GLU A 309 2.81 -30.18 25.34
C GLU A 309 2.48 -29.65 23.94
N ALA A 310 1.35 -30.06 23.33
CA ALA A 310 0.85 -29.51 22.06
C ALA A 310 0.45 -28.01 22.12
N GLN A 311 0.46 -27.40 23.30
CA GLN A 311 0.34 -25.95 23.51
C GLN A 311 1.68 -25.24 23.76
N LYS A 312 2.80 -25.96 23.81
CA LYS A 312 4.13 -25.34 23.79
C LYS A 312 4.45 -24.96 22.35
N ASP A 313 4.75 -23.68 22.16
CA ASP A 313 5.27 -23.14 20.90
C ASP A 313 6.72 -23.62 20.68
N THR A 314 6.85 -24.91 20.37
CA THR A 314 8.12 -25.52 19.94
C THR A 314 8.32 -25.17 18.47
N PRO A 315 9.47 -24.62 18.06
CA PRO A 315 9.68 -24.29 16.66
C PRO A 315 9.66 -25.57 15.82
N ASP A 316 8.80 -25.60 14.79
CA ASP A 316 8.62 -26.73 13.85
C ASP A 316 9.93 -27.21 13.21
N VAL A 317 10.99 -26.39 13.26
CA VAL A 317 12.35 -26.69 12.83
C VAL A 317 13.31 -26.47 13.99
N PRO A 318 14.18 -27.46 14.34
CA PRO A 318 15.26 -27.25 15.29
C PRO A 318 16.18 -26.11 14.83
N LEU A 319 16.14 -24.99 15.57
CA LEU A 319 16.89 -23.77 15.27
C LEU A 319 18.38 -24.09 15.06
N ARG A 320 18.87 -23.95 13.83
CA ARG A 320 20.29 -24.17 13.53
C ARG A 320 21.09 -23.00 14.08
N ALA A 321 22.23 -23.28 14.71
CA ALA A 321 23.08 -22.25 15.32
C ALA A 321 23.53 -21.15 14.32
N SER A 322 23.50 -21.45 13.02
CA SER A 322 23.79 -20.54 11.91
C SER A 322 22.65 -19.61 11.49
N GLU A 323 21.39 -19.88 11.84
CA GLU A 323 20.22 -19.17 11.29
C GLU A 323 20.00 -17.79 11.93
N LYS A 324 20.37 -17.61 13.21
CA LYS A 324 20.25 -16.32 13.89
C LYS A 324 21.54 -15.52 13.77
N LYS A 325 21.71 -14.79 12.66
CA LYS A 325 22.61 -13.62 12.62
C LYS A 325 22.26 -12.72 13.81
N ARG A 326 23.15 -12.62 14.81
CA ARG A 326 22.90 -11.83 16.03
C ARG A 326 22.62 -10.37 15.65
N LEU A 327 21.35 -9.97 15.80
CA LEU A 327 20.90 -8.60 15.55
C LEU A 327 21.53 -7.66 16.60
N ARG A 328 22.50 -6.86 16.16
CA ARG A 328 23.18 -5.87 17.01
C ARG A 328 22.37 -4.57 17.03
N TRP A 329 21.22 -4.61 17.72
CA TRP A 329 20.28 -3.48 17.85
C TRP A 329 20.38 -2.75 19.20
N GLN A 330 21.33 -3.12 20.06
CA GLN A 330 21.51 -2.51 21.37
C GLN A 330 21.80 -1.00 21.25
N GLY A 331 21.00 -0.18 21.94
CA GLY A 331 21.11 1.28 21.88
C GLY A 331 20.53 1.93 20.61
N MET A 332 19.83 1.16 19.75
CA MET A 332 19.15 1.68 18.56
C MET A 332 17.65 1.86 18.82
N SER A 333 17.09 2.96 18.33
CA SER A 333 15.65 3.16 18.24
C SER A 333 15.08 2.41 17.03
N TYR A 334 13.95 1.73 17.26
CA TYR A 334 13.23 0.98 16.23
C TYR A 334 11.86 1.62 16.01
N LEU A 335 11.62 2.10 14.79
CA LEU A 335 10.29 2.45 14.33
C LEU A 335 9.55 1.14 14.04
N ALA A 336 8.56 0.83 14.88
CA ALA A 336 7.68 -0.32 14.69
C ALA A 336 7.00 -0.28 13.31
N PRO A 337 6.71 -1.44 12.69
CA PRO A 337 5.91 -1.48 11.47
C PRO A 337 4.48 -1.01 11.77
N LEU A 338 4.04 0.06 11.11
CA LEU A 338 2.70 0.62 11.28
C LEU A 338 1.90 0.41 9.99
N THR A 339 0.84 -0.40 10.03
CA THR A 339 -0.03 -0.54 8.84
C THR A 339 -0.78 0.76 8.57
N THR A 340 -0.96 1.11 7.29
CA THR A 340 -1.60 2.32 6.77
C THR A 340 -0.90 3.68 7.06
N VAL A 341 0.06 3.72 7.98
CA VAL A 341 0.81 4.94 8.36
C VAL A 341 2.31 4.83 8.10
N GLY A 342 2.89 3.62 8.19
CA GLY A 342 4.33 3.31 8.05
C GLY A 342 4.89 3.41 6.63
N ASN A 343 4.33 4.27 5.80
CA ASN A 343 4.74 4.49 4.42
C ASN A 343 6.13 5.16 4.32
N LEU A 344 6.75 5.07 3.15
CA LEU A 344 8.12 5.54 2.94
C LEU A 344 8.34 7.03 3.33
N PRO A 345 7.48 8.00 2.96
CA PRO A 345 7.57 9.38 3.46
C PRO A 345 7.60 9.49 4.99
N PHE A 346 6.72 8.79 5.70
CA PHE A 346 6.67 8.81 7.16
C PHE A 346 7.96 8.23 7.78
N ARG A 347 8.45 7.09 7.27
CA ARG A 347 9.70 6.48 7.77
C ARG A 347 10.93 7.37 7.51
N ARG A 348 10.98 8.07 6.38
CA ARG A 348 12.03 9.07 6.08
C ARG A 348 12.03 10.21 7.09
N LEU A 349 10.85 10.71 7.47
CA LEU A 349 10.70 11.74 8.50
C LEU A 349 11.20 11.23 9.87
N CYS A 350 10.77 10.03 10.29
CA CYS A 350 11.25 9.41 11.52
C CYS A 350 12.76 9.16 11.53
N ALA A 351 13.35 8.75 10.40
CA ALA A 351 14.80 8.61 10.25
C ALA A 351 15.53 9.96 10.40
N GLY A 352 14.94 11.05 9.86
CA GLY A 352 15.42 12.42 10.09
C GLY A 352 15.37 12.86 11.56
N PHE A 353 14.38 12.38 12.32
CA PHE A 353 14.31 12.56 13.78
C PHE A 353 15.12 11.52 14.59
N GLY A 354 15.95 10.71 13.94
CA GLY A 354 16.90 9.80 14.59
C GLY A 354 16.46 8.34 14.74
N ALA A 355 15.37 7.90 14.11
CA ALA A 355 15.05 6.47 14.03
C ALA A 355 16.16 5.70 13.30
N GLN A 356 16.90 4.83 13.99
CA GLN A 356 18.04 4.12 13.37
C GLN A 356 17.65 2.82 12.68
N ILE A 357 16.53 2.22 13.08
CA ILE A 357 15.93 1.04 12.44
C ILE A 357 14.51 1.41 12.02
N THR A 358 14.17 1.13 10.76
CA THR A 358 12.84 1.34 10.16
C THR A 358 12.31 0.03 9.60
N CYS A 359 11.00 -0.15 9.60
CA CYS A 359 10.34 -1.33 9.04
C CYS A 359 9.24 -0.90 8.06
N SER A 360 9.05 -1.66 6.97
CA SER A 360 7.91 -1.49 6.08
C SER A 360 6.57 -1.64 6.81
N GLU A 361 5.48 -1.21 6.16
CA GLU A 361 4.17 -1.77 6.49
C GLU A 361 4.15 -3.28 6.20
N MET A 362 3.20 -4.00 6.81
CA MET A 362 3.01 -5.43 6.59
C MET A 362 2.66 -5.74 5.13
N ALA A 363 3.55 -6.46 4.42
CA ALA A 363 3.32 -6.93 3.06
C ALA A 363 2.78 -8.36 3.05
N LEU A 364 1.70 -8.60 2.30
CA LEU A 364 1.11 -9.94 2.20
C LEU A 364 1.92 -10.81 1.23
N SER A 365 2.47 -11.93 1.71
CA SER A 365 3.39 -12.75 0.92
C SER A 365 2.73 -13.33 -0.34
N GLN A 366 1.46 -13.76 -0.24
CA GLN A 366 0.70 -14.24 -1.40
C GLN A 366 0.56 -13.15 -2.49
N SER A 367 0.39 -11.89 -2.10
CA SER A 367 0.24 -10.76 -3.02
C SER A 367 1.59 -10.31 -3.61
N LEU A 368 2.70 -10.46 -2.86
CA LEU A 368 4.06 -10.36 -3.39
C LEU A 368 4.35 -11.45 -4.45
N LEU A 369 3.97 -12.72 -4.20
CA LEU A 369 4.04 -13.82 -5.18
C LEU A 369 3.14 -13.59 -6.40
N GLN A 370 2.00 -12.92 -6.22
CA GLN A 370 1.15 -12.43 -7.32
C GLN A 370 1.71 -11.15 -7.98
N GLY A 371 2.96 -10.76 -7.70
CA GLY A 371 3.63 -9.61 -8.32
C GLY A 371 2.87 -8.29 -8.18
N ALA A 372 2.04 -8.13 -7.14
CA ALA A 372 1.15 -6.99 -6.99
C ALA A 372 1.95 -5.69 -6.75
N ASN A 373 1.71 -4.67 -7.59
CA ASN A 373 2.45 -3.40 -7.52
C ASN A 373 2.29 -2.66 -6.18
N SER A 374 1.17 -2.86 -5.46
CA SER A 374 0.97 -2.31 -4.12
C SER A 374 1.98 -2.89 -3.13
N GLU A 375 2.08 -4.21 -3.04
CA GLU A 375 2.99 -4.88 -2.09
C GLU A 375 4.45 -4.66 -2.44
N TRP A 376 4.78 -4.69 -3.74
CA TRP A 376 6.11 -4.34 -4.23
C TRP A 376 6.44 -2.84 -4.09
N SER A 377 5.52 -1.99 -3.64
CA SER A 377 5.86 -0.64 -3.15
C SER A 377 6.28 -0.63 -1.68
N LEU A 378 5.78 -1.56 -0.86
CA LEU A 378 6.08 -1.63 0.57
C LEU A 378 7.54 -2.03 0.84
N VAL A 379 8.16 -2.82 -0.04
CA VAL A 379 9.57 -3.25 0.09
C VAL A 379 10.60 -2.17 -0.27
N ARG A 380 10.16 -1.02 -0.79
CA ARG A 380 11.05 0.09 -1.17
C ARG A 380 11.59 0.85 0.04
N ARG A 381 12.83 1.31 -0.07
CA ARG A 381 13.52 2.10 0.96
C ARG A 381 14.23 3.33 0.38
N HIS A 382 14.44 4.35 1.19
CA HIS A 382 15.20 5.55 0.85
C HIS A 382 16.64 5.47 1.41
N PRO A 383 17.66 6.11 0.80
CA PRO A 383 19.04 6.11 1.29
C PRO A 383 19.24 6.50 2.76
N SER A 384 18.34 7.30 3.35
CA SER A 384 18.38 7.68 4.78
C SER A 384 18.01 6.56 5.75
N GLU A 385 17.38 5.46 5.29
CA GLU A 385 17.00 4.33 6.13
C GLU A 385 18.23 3.42 6.37
N ARG A 386 19.00 3.75 7.42
CA ARG A 386 20.27 3.09 7.78
C ARG A 386 20.13 1.58 7.97
N VAL A 387 19.12 1.15 8.73
CA VAL A 387 18.72 -0.25 8.86
C VAL A 387 17.25 -0.33 8.50
N TYR A 388 16.96 -1.14 7.48
CA TYR A 388 15.63 -1.29 6.91
C TYR A 388 15.18 -2.74 6.97
N GLY A 389 14.02 -2.99 7.58
CA GLY A 389 13.33 -4.27 7.59
C GLY A 389 12.10 -4.26 6.68
N VAL A 390 11.73 -5.44 6.19
CA VAL A 390 10.43 -5.67 5.54
C VAL A 390 9.64 -6.62 6.43
N GLN A 391 8.45 -6.22 6.86
CA GLN A 391 7.51 -7.13 7.52
C GLN A 391 6.72 -7.89 6.46
N VAL A 392 6.77 -9.22 6.52
CA VAL A 392 6.01 -10.12 5.62
C VAL A 392 5.05 -10.94 6.46
N ASP A 393 3.77 -10.94 6.08
CA ASP A 393 2.75 -11.84 6.62
C ASP A 393 2.53 -13.02 5.65
N ALA A 394 2.53 -14.24 6.18
CA ALA A 394 2.42 -15.48 5.44
C ALA A 394 1.64 -16.54 6.24
N LYS A 395 0.55 -17.06 5.65
CA LYS A 395 -0.29 -18.11 6.26
C LYS A 395 0.38 -19.50 6.32
N SER A 396 1.40 -19.76 5.51
CA SER A 396 2.09 -21.07 5.48
C SER A 396 3.54 -20.94 5.04
N PRO A 397 4.42 -21.92 5.39
CA PRO A 397 5.83 -21.89 4.99
C PRO A 397 6.04 -21.84 3.47
N ALA A 398 5.19 -22.53 2.70
CA ALA A 398 5.21 -22.46 1.23
C ALA A 398 5.02 -21.02 0.71
N ASN A 399 4.25 -20.19 1.42
CA ASN A 399 3.99 -18.80 1.08
C ASN A 399 5.04 -17.82 1.67
N SER A 400 5.91 -18.22 2.60
CA SER A 400 6.99 -17.37 3.16
C SER A 400 8.29 -17.42 2.35
N SER A 401 8.31 -18.20 1.26
CA SER A 401 9.42 -18.49 0.34
C SER A 401 10.04 -17.30 -0.41
N ILE A 402 9.62 -16.07 -0.12
CA ILE A 402 10.11 -14.83 -0.74
C ILE A 402 11.35 -14.27 0.00
N GLY A 403 11.59 -14.71 1.24
CA GLY A 403 12.50 -14.06 2.18
C GLY A 403 13.79 -14.79 2.56
N TYR A 404 14.15 -15.88 1.87
CA TYR A 404 15.34 -16.71 2.16
C TYR A 404 16.27 -16.84 0.95
#